data_AF-A0A3E0E4P9-F1
#
_entry.id   AF-A0A3E0E4P9-F1
#
_cell.length_a   1.000
_cell.length_b   1.000
_cell.length_c   1.000
_cell.angle_alpha   90.00
_cell.angle_beta   90.00
_cell.angle_gamma   90.00
#
_symmetry.space_group_name_H-M   'P 1'
#
loop_
_entity.id
_entity.type
_entity.pdbx_description
1 polymer ?
#
loop_
_entity_poly.entity_id
_entity_poly.type
_entity_poly.pdbx_seq_one_letter_code
_entity_poly.pdbx_strand_id
1 'polypeptide(L)'
;MLNKGLRDQESIRIDNVLKKLMSLVYVPKFWNLEDLLYLENELKDLAMNVESLQQFTEEELIFHLQSLHLDWSQLELFGDFLVSFSKESQFDFSQKAIAIYNYIQQESKTFSFGILNKIASLK
;
A
#
# COMPACT_ATOMS: atom_id res chain seq x y z
N MET A 1 -13.44 -27.33 -5.24
CA MET A 1 -12.44 -26.86 -4.26
C MET A 1 -11.07 -26.65 -4.94
N LEU A 2 -11.02 -25.94 -6.07
CA LEU A 2 -9.77 -25.68 -6.83
C LEU A 2 -9.17 -24.28 -6.57
N ASN A 3 -9.94 -23.34 -5.99
CA ASN A 3 -9.51 -21.93 -5.86
C ASN A 3 -8.83 -21.56 -4.55
N LYS A 4 -8.90 -22.37 -3.49
CA LYS A 4 -8.35 -21.98 -2.17
C LYS A 4 -6.82 -21.91 -2.20
N GLY A 5 -6.16 -22.93 -2.76
CA GLY A 5 -4.70 -22.96 -2.85
C GLY A 5 -4.10 -21.87 -3.75
N LEU A 6 -4.77 -21.52 -4.86
CA LEU A 6 -4.31 -20.44 -5.74
C LEU A 6 -4.42 -19.07 -5.07
N ARG A 7 -5.53 -18.81 -4.36
CA ARG A 7 -5.71 -17.58 -3.59
C ARG A 7 -4.70 -17.44 -2.46
N ASP A 8 -4.39 -18.54 -1.77
CA ASP A 8 -3.39 -18.53 -0.70
C ASP A 8 -1.99 -18.20 -1.26
N GLN A 9 -1.64 -18.74 -2.43
CA GLN A 9 -0.38 -18.42 -3.11
C GLN A 9 -0.32 -16.95 -3.56
N GLU A 10 -1.41 -16.40 -4.08
CA GLU A 10 -1.49 -15.00 -4.48
C GLU A 10 -1.35 -14.05 -3.28
N SER A 11 -2.03 -14.36 -2.16
CA SER A 11 -1.89 -13.58 -0.93
C SER A 11 -0.45 -13.60 -0.41
N ILE A 12 0.21 -14.77 -0.39
CA ILE A 12 1.63 -14.87 -0.02
C ILE A 12 2.52 -14.04 -0.95
N ARG A 13 2.23 -14.02 -2.26
CA ARG A 13 2.97 -13.21 -3.22
C ARG A 13 2.83 -11.72 -2.90
N ILE A 14 1.60 -11.25 -2.67
CA ILE A 14 1.31 -9.85 -2.31
C ILE A 14 2.01 -9.47 -1.00
N ASP A 15 1.94 -10.31 0.03
CA ASP A 15 2.65 -10.10 1.30
C ASP A 15 4.15 -9.89 1.09
N ASN A 16 4.77 -10.68 0.22
CA ASN A 16 6.19 -10.57 -0.04
C ASN A 16 6.53 -9.25 -0.76
N VAL A 17 5.70 -8.81 -1.69
CA VAL A 17 5.84 -7.51 -2.37
C VAL A 17 5.72 -6.38 -1.36
N LEU A 18 4.69 -6.39 -0.51
CA LEU A 18 4.48 -5.36 0.51
C LEU A 18 5.64 -5.29 1.53
N LYS A 19 6.17 -6.44 1.95
CA LYS A 19 7.35 -6.48 2.84
C LYS A 19 8.58 -5.85 2.19
N LYS A 20 8.80 -6.08 0.90
CA LYS A 20 9.91 -5.46 0.17
C LYS A 20 9.69 -3.96 0.02
N LEU A 21 8.48 -3.51 -0.33
CA LEU A 21 8.13 -2.08 -0.38
C LEU A 21 8.40 -1.42 0.98
N MET A 22 7.97 -2.03 2.08
CA MET A 22 8.27 -1.54 3.43
C MET A 22 9.77 -1.51 3.75
N SER A 23 10.53 -2.51 3.30
CA SER A 23 11.98 -2.52 3.50
C SER A 23 12.70 -1.34 2.82
N LEU A 24 12.15 -0.83 1.71
CA LEU A 24 12.71 0.33 1.01
C LEU A 24 12.56 1.62 1.80
N VAL A 25 11.47 1.75 2.56
CA VAL A 25 11.09 2.96 3.30
C VAL A 25 11.38 2.86 4.81
N TYR A 26 11.97 1.75 5.26
CA TYR A 26 12.25 1.52 6.68
C TYR A 26 13.34 2.44 7.23
N VAL A 27 14.33 2.80 6.40
CA VAL A 27 15.46 3.66 6.78
C VAL A 27 15.44 4.91 5.89
N PRO A 28 15.45 6.12 6.48
CA PRO A 28 15.62 7.36 5.72
C PRO A 28 16.87 7.31 4.84
N LYS A 29 16.71 7.59 3.55
CA LYS A 29 17.80 7.48 2.59
C LYS A 29 17.64 8.43 1.41
N PHE A 30 18.76 8.70 0.75
CA PHE A 30 18.74 9.35 -0.56
C PHE A 30 18.32 8.33 -1.61
N TRP A 31 17.19 8.57 -2.28
CA TRP A 31 16.66 7.72 -3.33
C TRP A 31 17.50 7.83 -4.60
N ASN A 32 18.35 6.84 -4.83
CA ASN A 32 19.13 6.76 -6.05
C ASN A 32 18.32 6.07 -7.17
N LEU A 33 18.90 6.01 -8.37
CA LEU A 33 18.23 5.41 -9.53
C LEU A 33 17.95 3.90 -9.35
N GLU A 34 18.80 3.18 -8.61
CA GLU A 34 18.59 1.76 -8.31
C GLU A 34 17.41 1.55 -7.36
N ASP A 35 17.27 2.39 -6.32
CA ASP A 35 16.14 2.37 -5.40
C ASP A 35 14.81 2.62 -6.12
N LEU A 36 14.79 3.59 -7.05
CA LEU A 36 13.61 3.90 -7.86
C LEU A 36 13.27 2.76 -8.80
N LEU A 37 14.26 2.15 -9.46
CA LEU A 37 14.03 0.98 -10.30
C LEU A 37 13.52 -0.22 -9.50
N TYR A 38 14.02 -0.42 -8.29
CA TYR A 38 13.53 -1.48 -7.42
C TYR A 38 12.09 -1.22 -6.99
N LEU A 39 11.76 0.02 -6.58
CA LEU A 39 10.38 0.43 -6.29
C LEU A 39 9.45 0.17 -7.46
N GLU A 40 9.84 0.59 -8.67
CA GLU A 40 9.09 0.38 -9.91
C GLU A 40 8.82 -1.11 -10.17
N ASN A 41 9.79 -1.99 -9.91
CA ASN A 41 9.62 -3.43 -10.10
C ASN A 41 8.65 -4.03 -9.08
N GLU A 42 8.72 -3.62 -7.81
CA GLU A 42 7.78 -4.12 -6.80
C GLU A 42 6.36 -3.58 -7.02
N LEU A 43 6.20 -2.33 -7.46
CA LEU A 43 4.88 -1.77 -7.81
C LEU A 43 4.25 -2.48 -9.03
N LYS A 44 5.04 -2.93 -10.01
CA LYS A 44 4.54 -3.72 -11.14
C LYS A 44 3.87 -5.01 -10.72
N ASP A 45 4.36 -5.64 -9.64
CA ASP A 45 3.75 -6.84 -9.08
C ASP A 45 2.38 -6.56 -8.43
N LEU A 46 2.05 -5.29 -8.19
CA LEU A 46 0.73 -4.77 -7.83
C LEU A 46 0.02 -4.10 -9.02
N ALA A 47 0.43 -4.42 -10.26
CA ALA A 47 -0.13 -3.87 -11.49
C ALA A 47 -0.16 -2.33 -11.54
N MET A 48 0.85 -1.67 -10.95
CA MET A 48 0.98 -0.21 -10.94
C MET A 48 2.46 0.22 -11.05
N ASN A 49 2.70 1.53 -11.09
CA ASN A 49 4.00 2.15 -10.97
C ASN A 49 3.85 3.50 -10.25
N VAL A 50 4.95 4.25 -10.09
CA VAL A 50 4.88 5.55 -9.39
C VAL A 50 4.00 6.54 -10.15
N GLU A 51 4.07 6.57 -11.48
CA GLU A 51 3.26 7.46 -12.31
C GLU A 51 1.75 7.17 -12.14
N SER A 52 1.33 5.92 -12.26
CA SER A 52 -0.08 5.54 -12.08
C SER A 52 -0.54 5.80 -10.65
N LEU A 53 0.33 5.56 -9.66
CA LEU A 53 0.05 5.86 -8.26
C LEU A 53 -0.17 7.36 -8.01
N GLN A 54 0.54 8.23 -8.74
CA GLN A 54 0.28 9.67 -8.71
C GLN A 54 -1.04 10.03 -9.40
N GLN A 55 -1.31 9.41 -10.55
CA GLN A 55 -2.48 9.72 -11.38
C GLN A 55 -3.79 9.22 -10.78
N PHE A 56 -3.77 8.13 -10.00
CA PHE A 56 -4.97 7.65 -9.31
C PHE A 56 -5.53 8.74 -8.39
N THR A 57 -6.85 8.88 -8.41
CA THR A 57 -7.60 9.44 -7.29
C THR A 57 -7.58 8.46 -6.11
N GLU A 58 -7.98 8.91 -4.93
CA GLU A 58 -8.11 8.07 -3.74
C GLU A 58 -9.06 6.88 -3.99
N GLU A 59 -10.19 7.13 -4.65
CA GLU A 59 -11.21 6.12 -4.95
C GLU A 59 -10.70 5.09 -5.98
N GLU A 60 -10.04 5.55 -7.04
CA GLU A 60 -9.45 4.65 -8.05
C GLU A 60 -8.37 3.75 -7.46
N LEU A 61 -7.54 4.28 -6.57
CA LEU A 61 -6.54 3.46 -5.87
C LEU A 61 -7.21 2.39 -5.01
N ILE A 62 -8.23 2.74 -4.24
CA ILE A 62 -8.97 1.76 -3.43
C ILE A 62 -9.55 0.67 -4.33
N PHE A 63 -10.22 1.05 -5.42
CA PHE A 63 -10.80 0.10 -6.37
C PHE A 63 -9.74 -0.83 -6.99
N HIS A 64 -8.59 -0.27 -7.37
CA HIS A 64 -7.46 -1.03 -7.89
C HIS A 64 -6.96 -2.07 -6.87
N LEU A 65 -6.72 -1.66 -5.62
CA LEU A 65 -6.25 -2.56 -4.56
C LEU A 65 -7.27 -3.65 -4.21
N GLN A 66 -8.58 -3.35 -4.26
CA GLN A 66 -9.64 -4.34 -4.09
C GLN A 66 -9.66 -5.39 -5.21
N SER A 67 -9.37 -4.96 -6.44
CA SER A 67 -9.32 -5.86 -7.61
C SER A 67 -8.21 -6.91 -7.51
N LEU A 68 -7.15 -6.59 -6.74
CA LEU A 68 -6.05 -7.50 -6.41
C LEU A 68 -6.34 -8.38 -5.19
N HIS A 69 -7.54 -8.29 -4.62
CA HIS A 69 -8.00 -9.10 -3.48
C HIS A 69 -7.13 -8.98 -2.21
N LEU A 70 -6.51 -7.82 -1.99
CA LEU A 70 -5.78 -7.53 -0.75
C LEU A 70 -6.70 -7.68 0.47
N ASP A 71 -6.21 -8.34 1.50
CA ASP A 71 -6.88 -8.34 2.79
C ASP A 71 -6.63 -7.05 3.59
N TRP A 72 -7.31 -6.89 4.72
CA TRP A 72 -7.23 -5.68 5.54
C TRP A 72 -5.81 -5.39 6.05
N SER A 73 -5.05 -6.42 6.37
CA SER A 73 -3.68 -6.26 6.86
C SER A 73 -2.73 -5.84 5.74
N GLN A 74 -2.93 -6.37 4.54
CA GLN A 74 -2.20 -5.99 3.33
C GLN A 74 -2.52 -4.55 2.91
N LEU A 75 -3.79 -4.16 2.96
CA LEU A 75 -4.20 -2.77 2.71
C LEU A 75 -3.58 -1.82 3.73
N GLU A 76 -3.60 -2.16 5.01
CA GLU A 76 -2.98 -1.36 6.06
C GLU A 76 -1.47 -1.20 5.83
N LEU A 77 -0.78 -2.30 5.49
CA LEU A 77 0.66 -2.28 5.21
C LEU A 77 1.01 -1.46 3.96
N PHE A 78 0.17 -1.48 2.92
CA PHE A 78 0.35 -0.61 1.77
C PHE A 78 0.13 0.87 2.14
N GLY A 79 -0.86 1.17 2.99
CA GLY A 79 -1.04 2.50 3.57
C GLY A 79 0.19 2.97 4.34
N ASP A 80 0.78 2.10 5.17
CA ASP A 80 2.00 2.41 5.95
C ASP A 80 3.19 2.70 5.03
N PHE A 81 3.29 1.96 3.93
CA PHE A 81 4.28 2.21 2.88
C PHE A 81 4.08 3.60 2.28
N LEU A 82 2.87 3.98 1.87
CA LEU A 82 2.60 5.30 1.29
C LEU A 82 2.99 6.44 2.23
N VAL A 83 2.62 6.33 3.51
CA VAL A 83 2.99 7.34 4.53
C VAL A 83 4.51 7.48 4.64
N SER A 84 5.21 6.36 4.73
CA SER A 84 6.66 6.35 4.90
C SER A 84 7.36 6.85 3.65
N PHE A 85 6.89 6.44 2.47
CA PHE A 85 7.42 6.89 1.18
C PHE A 85 7.23 8.40 0.99
N SER A 86 6.11 8.96 1.45
CA SER A 86 5.86 10.40 1.35
C SER A 86 6.71 11.28 2.25
N LYS A 87 7.22 10.73 3.36
CA LYS A 87 8.19 11.43 4.22
C LYS A 87 9.58 11.50 3.59
N GLU A 88 9.93 10.48 2.83
CA GLU A 88 11.29 10.26 2.32
C GLU A 88 11.46 10.61 0.84
N SER A 89 10.38 10.95 0.14
CA SER A 89 10.40 11.23 -1.30
C SER A 89 9.78 12.59 -1.63
N GLN A 90 9.93 13.01 -2.88
CA GLN A 90 9.31 14.22 -3.42
C GLN A 90 7.78 14.08 -3.65
N PHE A 91 7.21 12.91 -3.40
CA PHE A 91 5.82 12.59 -3.71
C PHE A 91 4.98 12.51 -2.44
N ASP A 92 3.86 13.23 -2.40
CA ASP A 92 2.92 13.15 -1.28
C ASP A 92 1.72 12.26 -1.63
N PHE A 93 1.60 11.16 -0.91
CA PHE A 93 0.56 10.15 -0.98
C PHE A 93 -0.20 10.03 0.35
N SER A 94 -0.01 10.99 1.27
CA SER A 94 -0.62 10.96 2.60
C SER A 94 -2.15 10.91 2.53
N GLN A 95 -2.78 11.63 1.59
CA GLN A 95 -4.23 11.58 1.38
C GLN A 95 -4.71 10.21 0.90
N LYS A 96 -3.96 9.57 0.01
CA LYS A 96 -4.23 8.20 -0.45
C LYS A 96 -4.10 7.18 0.68
N ALA A 97 -3.08 7.32 1.53
CA ALA A 97 -2.96 6.50 2.73
C ALA A 97 -4.15 6.68 3.69
N ILE A 98 -4.55 7.93 3.94
CA ILE A 98 -5.73 8.25 4.75
C ILE A 98 -7.00 7.61 4.15
N ALA A 99 -7.17 7.66 2.83
CA ALA A 99 -8.30 7.05 2.16
C ALA A 99 -8.34 5.53 2.35
N ILE A 100 -7.20 4.84 2.22
CA ILE A 100 -7.08 3.40 2.49
C ILE A 100 -7.44 3.09 3.95
N TYR A 101 -6.92 3.86 4.91
CA TYR A 101 -7.25 3.66 6.32
C TYR A 101 -8.73 3.87 6.62
N ASN A 102 -9.34 4.92 6.05
CA ASN A 102 -10.78 5.15 6.18
C ASN A 102 -11.58 3.99 5.59
N TYR A 103 -11.17 3.50 4.42
CA TYR A 103 -11.78 2.36 3.76
C TYR A 103 -11.73 1.09 4.64
N ILE A 104 -10.58 0.77 5.23
CA ILE A 104 -10.43 -0.34 6.19
C ILE A 104 -11.36 -0.15 7.38
N GLN A 105 -11.39 1.04 7.98
CA GLN A 105 -12.22 1.33 9.15
C GLN A 105 -13.72 1.20 8.86
N GLN A 106 -14.15 1.55 7.64
CA GLN A 106 -15.56 1.46 7.21
C GLN A 106 -15.97 0.02 6.84
N GLU A 107 -15.14 -0.68 6.05
CA GLU A 107 -15.55 -1.94 5.43
C GLU A 107 -15.14 -3.21 6.19
N SER A 108 -14.10 -3.15 7.03
CA SER A 108 -13.66 -4.33 7.80
C SER A 108 -14.66 -4.80 8.85
N LYS A 109 -15.70 -4.00 9.13
CA LYS A 109 -16.71 -4.22 10.19
C LYS A 109 -16.11 -4.41 11.59
N THR A 110 -14.83 -4.09 11.75
CA THR A 110 -14.08 -4.18 13.00
C THR A 110 -13.54 -2.80 13.32
N PHE A 111 -13.90 -2.29 14.50
CA PHE A 111 -13.38 -1.01 14.94
C PHE A 111 -11.90 -1.14 15.33
N SER A 112 -11.01 -0.38 14.68
CA SER A 112 -9.58 -0.38 14.98
C SER A 112 -9.11 0.98 15.52
N PHE A 113 -8.74 1.02 16.80
CA PHE A 113 -8.06 2.18 17.39
C PHE A 113 -6.72 2.47 16.70
N GLY A 114 -6.02 1.42 16.22
CA GLY A 114 -4.76 1.57 15.49
C GLY A 114 -4.94 2.37 14.20
N ILE A 115 -5.95 2.01 13.40
CA ILE A 115 -6.28 2.71 12.15
C ILE A 115 -6.69 4.16 12.42
N LEU A 116 -7.52 4.40 13.44
CA LEU A 116 -7.89 5.78 13.80
C LEU A 116 -6.69 6.63 14.23
N ASN A 117 -5.76 6.07 15.00
CA ASN A 117 -4.55 6.77 15.39
C ASN A 117 -3.68 7.10 14.17
N LYS A 118 -3.57 6.18 13.20
CA LYS A 118 -2.87 6.43 11.93
C LYS A 118 -3.50 7.58 11.16
N ILE A 119 -4.83 7.59 11.00
CA ILE A 119 -5.56 8.69 10.34
C ILE A 119 -5.33 10.02 11.08
N ALA A 120 -5.43 10.02 12.41
CA ALA A 120 -5.26 11.23 13.21
C ALA A 120 -3.83 11.80 13.13
N SER A 121 -2.82 10.94 13.01
CA SER A 121 -1.41 11.37 12.90
C SER A 121 -1.05 12.04 11.58
N LEU A 122 -1.92 11.96 10.58
CA LEU A 122 -1.72 12.46 9.22
C LEU A 122 -2.60 13.68 8.88
N LYS A 123 -3.49 14.08 9.79
CA LYS A 123 -4.35 15.25 9.68
C LYS A 123 -3.74 16.42 10.44
#